data_AF-B5AED2-F1
#
_entry.id   AF-B5AED2-F1
#
_cell.length_a   1.000
_cell.length_b   1.000
_cell.length_c   1.000
_cell.angle_alpha   90.00
_cell.angle_beta   90.00
_cell.angle_gamma   90.00
#
_symmetry.space_group_name_H-M   'P 1'
#
loop_
_entity.id
_entity.type
_entity.pdbx_description
1 polymer ?
#
loop_
_entity_poly.entity_id
_entity_poly.type
_entity_poly.pdbx_seq_one_letter_code
_entity_poly.pdbx_strand_id
1 'polypeptide(L)'
;PIILSLMLTSLAIGTVITMSSTHWLLAWVGLELNTLSIIPIITKHHYPRSTEATTKYFLTQAAASAMLLFASTMNAWHTGTWDISQLTNQPACVMLTMAL
;
A
#
# COMPACT_ATOMS: atom_id res chain seq x y z
N PRO A 1 -5.87 -12.56 21.94
CA PRO A 1 -6.95 -12.98 21.01
C PRO A 1 -7.58 -11.77 20.29
N ILE A 2 -8.05 -10.77 21.05
CA ILE A 2 -8.71 -9.56 20.53
C ILE A 2 -7.81 -8.73 19.60
N ILE A 3 -6.53 -8.55 19.97
CA ILE A 3 -5.57 -7.80 19.14
C ILE A 3 -5.35 -8.51 17.78
N LEU A 4 -5.24 -9.83 17.78
CA LEU A 4 -5.03 -10.60 16.55
C LEU A 4 -6.27 -10.57 15.65
N SER A 5 -7.48 -10.67 16.21
CA SER A 5 -8.71 -10.49 15.43
C SER A 5 -8.81 -9.08 14.86
N LEU A 6 -8.44 -8.05 15.62
CA LEU A 6 -8.42 -6.66 15.14
C LEU A 6 -7.47 -6.52 13.94
N MET A 7 -6.25 -7.05 14.03
CA MET A 7 -5.25 -6.99 12.96
C MET A 7 -5.69 -7.76 11.70
N LEU A 8 -6.36 -8.91 11.85
CA LEU A 8 -6.94 -9.61 10.70
C LEU A 8 -8.08 -8.83 10.06
N THR A 9 -8.94 -8.21 10.87
CA THR A 9 -10.04 -7.39 10.34
C THR A 9 -9.52 -6.14 9.65
N SER A 10 -8.48 -5.48 10.19
CA SER A 10 -7.89 -4.30 9.54
C SER A 10 -7.20 -4.66 8.23
N LEU A 11 -6.56 -5.82 8.14
CA LEU A 11 -6.03 -6.35 6.88
C LEU A 11 -7.15 -6.63 5.85
N ALA A 12 -8.27 -7.22 6.28
CA ALA A 12 -9.42 -7.43 5.40
C ALA A 12 -10.03 -6.09 4.94
N ILE A 13 -10.15 -5.12 5.83
CA ILE A 13 -10.67 -3.79 5.49
C ILE A 13 -9.73 -3.07 4.52
N GLY A 14 -8.42 -3.11 4.73
CA GLY A 14 -7.45 -2.50 3.83
C GLY A 14 -7.54 -3.08 2.41
N THR A 15 -7.61 -4.41 2.28
CA THR A 15 -7.78 -5.07 0.97
C THR A 15 -9.13 -4.73 0.30
N VAL A 16 -10.23 -4.64 1.06
CA VAL A 16 -11.53 -4.22 0.53
C VAL A 16 -11.50 -2.76 0.06
N ILE A 17 -10.86 -1.86 0.81
CA ILE A 17 -10.69 -0.46 0.40
C ILE A 17 -9.90 -0.38 -0.90
N THR A 18 -8.79 -1.12 -1.03
CA THR A 18 -8.01 -1.11 -2.28
C THR A 18 -8.81 -1.59 -3.47
N MET A 19 -9.57 -2.69 -3.33
CA MET A 19 -10.34 -3.29 -4.43
C MET A 19 -11.55 -2.44 -4.85
N SER A 20 -12.18 -1.74 -3.90
CA SER A 20 -13.37 -0.92 -4.16
C SER A 20 -13.06 0.54 -4.51
N SER A 21 -11.80 0.97 -4.36
CA SER A 21 -11.40 2.35 -4.61
C SER A 21 -11.46 2.70 -6.10
N THR A 22 -11.95 3.92 -6.38
CA THR A 22 -11.90 4.55 -7.71
C THR A 22 -10.87 5.67 -7.78
N HIS A 23 -10.37 6.12 -6.62
CA HIS A 23 -9.46 7.25 -6.46
C HIS A 23 -8.10 6.75 -5.96
N TRP A 24 -7.00 7.16 -6.60
CA TRP A 24 -5.65 6.68 -6.30
C TRP A 24 -5.24 6.88 -4.84
N LEU A 25 -5.58 8.04 -4.24
CA LEU A 25 -5.31 8.31 -2.83
C LEU A 25 -6.03 7.33 -1.89
N LEU A 26 -7.27 6.94 -2.21
CA LEU A 26 -8.03 5.98 -1.40
C LEU A 26 -7.42 4.57 -1.52
N ALA A 27 -6.99 4.19 -2.72
CA ALA A 27 -6.24 2.96 -2.95
C ALA A 27 -4.95 2.93 -2.11
N TRP A 28 -4.20 4.04 -2.08
CA TRP A 28 -2.99 4.15 -1.28
C TRP A 28 -3.25 4.00 0.22
N VAL A 29 -4.31 4.62 0.76
CA VAL A 29 -4.69 4.45 2.18
C VAL A 29 -5.00 2.99 2.50
N GLY A 30 -5.70 2.28 1.60
CA GLY A 30 -5.97 0.85 1.77
C GLY A 30 -4.70 -0.01 1.81
N LEU A 31 -3.70 0.32 0.97
CA LEU A 31 -2.40 -0.36 0.98
C LEU A 31 -1.64 -0.09 2.28
N GLU A 32 -1.57 1.16 2.75
CA GLU A 32 -0.92 1.51 4.02
C GLU A 32 -1.58 0.85 5.25
N LEU A 33 -2.91 0.72 5.24
CA LEU A 33 -3.62 -0.05 6.28
C LEU A 33 -3.18 -1.52 6.31
N ASN A 34 -2.92 -2.14 5.15
CA ASN A 34 -2.41 -3.50 5.08
C ASN A 34 -0.99 -3.61 5.65
N THR A 35 -0.11 -2.64 5.37
CA THR A 35 1.28 -2.65 5.85
C THR A 35 1.34 -2.58 7.37
N LEU A 36 0.58 -1.64 7.96
CA LEU A 36 0.52 -1.42 9.41
C LEU A 36 -0.10 -2.62 10.14
N SER A 37 -1.04 -3.32 9.51
CA SER A 37 -1.69 -4.50 10.08
C SER A 37 -0.79 -5.74 10.06
N ILE A 38 0.09 -5.87 9.06
CA ILE A 38 0.99 -7.03 8.88
C ILE A 38 2.21 -6.99 9.80
N ILE A 39 2.79 -5.82 10.06
CA ILE A 39 3.97 -5.65 10.93
C ILE A 39 3.84 -6.35 12.30
N PRO A 40 2.76 -6.12 13.09
CA PRO A 40 2.57 -6.78 14.38
C PRO A 40 2.28 -8.27 14.25
N ILE A 41 1.73 -8.73 13.11
CA ILE A 41 1.49 -10.16 12.86
C ILE A 41 2.82 -10.90 12.67
N ILE A 42 3.75 -10.33 11.89
CA ILE A 42 5.06 -10.95 11.62
C ILE A 42 5.94 -10.94 12.89
N THR A 43 5.96 -9.81 13.61
CA THR A 43 6.80 -9.61 14.82
C THR A 43 6.29 -10.30 16.09
N LYS A 44 5.16 -11.00 16.02
CA LYS A 44 4.53 -11.68 17.16
C LYS A 44 5.50 -12.59 17.93
N HIS A 45 6.41 -13.26 17.22
CA HIS A 45 7.48 -14.02 17.84
C HIS A 45 8.79 -13.21 17.76
N HIS A 46 9.32 -12.80 18.90
CA HIS A 46 10.54 -12.00 19.04
C HIS A 46 11.82 -12.78 18.71
N TYR A 47 11.88 -13.39 17.54
CA TYR A 47 13.11 -13.95 16.98
C TYR A 47 13.81 -12.88 16.12
N PRO A 48 15.15 -12.81 16.16
CA PRO A 48 15.90 -11.86 15.33
C PRO A 48 15.59 -12.01 13.82
N ARG A 49 15.26 -13.23 13.37
CA ARG A 49 14.82 -13.50 12.00
C ARG A 49 13.44 -12.92 11.66
N SER A 50 12.51 -12.89 12.61
CA SER A 50 11.18 -12.29 12.41
C SER A 50 11.30 -10.77 12.33
N THR A 51 12.14 -10.15 13.16
CA THR A 51 12.41 -8.72 13.09
C THR A 51 13.09 -8.34 11.77
N GLU A 52 14.03 -9.14 11.28
CA GLU A 52 14.66 -8.90 9.97
C GLU A 52 13.67 -9.07 8.81
N ALA A 53 12.79 -10.07 8.85
CA ALA A 53 11.74 -10.24 7.85
C ALA A 53 10.76 -9.05 7.84
N THR A 54 10.40 -8.56 9.02
CA THR A 54 9.51 -7.40 9.17
C THR A 54 10.13 -6.13 8.62
N THR A 55 11.41 -5.87 8.94
CA THR A 55 12.09 -4.66 8.44
C THR A 55 12.28 -4.71 6.93
N LYS A 56 12.61 -5.87 6.36
CA LYS A 56 12.66 -6.05 4.89
C LYS A 56 11.31 -5.76 4.24
N TYR A 57 10.24 -6.37 4.76
CA TYR A 57 8.88 -6.15 4.24
C TYR A 57 8.48 -4.67 4.33
N PHE A 58 8.72 -4.04 5.48
CA PHE A 58 8.40 -2.63 5.69
C PHE A 58 9.13 -1.73 4.69
N LEU A 59 10.43 -1.93 4.48
CA LEU A 59 11.23 -1.09 3.57
C LEU A 59 10.81 -1.27 2.12
N THR A 60 10.60 -2.50 1.65
CA THR A 60 10.16 -2.74 0.28
C THR A 60 8.78 -2.16 0.02
N GLN A 61 7.88 -2.32 0.98
CA GLN A 61 6.51 -1.84 0.87
C GLN A 61 6.41 -0.32 0.96
N ALA A 62 7.19 0.32 1.84
CA ALA A 62 7.25 1.78 1.93
C ALA A 62 7.85 2.41 0.65
N ALA A 63 8.84 1.75 0.04
CA ALA A 63 9.38 2.19 -1.23
C ALA A 63 8.33 2.08 -2.36
N ALA A 64 7.61 0.95 -2.42
CA ALA A 64 6.52 0.74 -3.37
C ALA A 64 5.38 1.75 -3.18
N SER A 65 4.96 2.01 -1.93
CA SER A 65 3.89 2.96 -1.64
C SER A 65 4.27 4.41 -1.97
N ALA A 66 5.53 4.79 -1.74
CA ALA A 66 6.06 6.08 -2.15
C ALA A 66 6.10 6.24 -3.68
N MET A 67 6.52 5.20 -4.43
CA MET A 67 6.50 5.21 -5.90
C MET A 67 5.08 5.30 -6.44
N LEU A 68 4.12 4.58 -5.86
CA LEU A 68 2.71 4.64 -6.25
C LEU A 68 2.12 6.04 -6.03
N LEU A 69 2.40 6.66 -4.87
CA LEU A 69 1.98 8.04 -4.63
C LEU A 69 2.60 8.99 -5.65
N PHE A 70 3.90 8.88 -5.91
CA PHE A 70 4.58 9.73 -6.88
C PHE A 70 4.03 9.55 -8.31
N ALA A 71 3.73 8.32 -8.72
CA ALA A 71 3.08 8.05 -10.00
C ALA A 71 1.68 8.68 -10.07
N SER A 72 0.89 8.56 -8.99
CA SER A 72 -0.46 9.12 -8.93
C SER A 72 -0.48 10.66 -8.91
N THR A 73 0.46 11.30 -8.21
CA THR A 73 0.58 12.76 -8.18
C THR A 73 1.04 13.31 -9.53
N MET A 74 1.97 12.62 -10.20
CA MET A 74 2.35 12.96 -11.57
C MET A 74 1.16 12.82 -12.52
N ASN A 75 0.38 11.74 -12.43
CA ASN A 75 -0.80 11.58 -13.27
C ASN A 75 -1.87 12.67 -13.00
N ALA A 76 -2.10 13.01 -11.73
CA ALA A 76 -3.04 14.06 -11.32
C ALA A 76 -2.56 15.46 -11.72
N TRP A 77 -1.25 15.71 -11.72
CA TRP A 77 -0.68 16.97 -12.20
C TRP A 77 -0.96 17.19 -13.69
N HIS A 78 -0.90 16.13 -14.50
CA HIS A 78 -1.13 16.21 -15.94
C HIS A 78 -2.61 16.21 -16.35
N THR A 79 -3.46 15.44 -15.64
CA THR A 79 -4.89 15.28 -16.00
C THR A 79 -5.83 16.13 -15.15
N GLY A 80 -5.37 16.66 -14.02
CA GLY A 80 -6.19 17.35 -13.03
C GLY A 80 -7.12 16.44 -12.23
N THR A 81 -7.04 15.11 -12.42
CA THR A 81 -7.93 14.13 -11.77
C THR A 81 -7.14 13.03 -11.08
N TRP A 82 -7.74 12.44 -10.07
CA TRP A 82 -7.13 11.36 -9.28
C TRP A 82 -7.76 9.99 -9.55
N ASP A 83 -8.56 9.88 -10.62
CA ASP A 83 -9.26 8.66 -10.98
C ASP A 83 -8.30 7.58 -11.47
N ILE A 84 -8.58 6.33 -11.08
CA ILE A 84 -7.77 5.17 -11.45
C ILE A 84 -7.90 4.84 -12.94
N SER A 85 -9.05 5.11 -13.55
CA SER A 85 -9.34 4.77 -14.94
C SER A 85 -8.62 5.65 -15.97
N GLN A 86 -8.05 6.79 -15.58
CA GLN A 86 -7.43 7.75 -16.49
C GLN A 86 -5.92 7.88 -16.27
N LEU A 87 -5.20 6.78 -16.43
CA LEU A 87 -3.74 6.76 -16.51
C LEU A 87 -3.29 7.04 -17.96
N THR A 88 -3.19 8.33 -18.29
CA THR A 88 -2.87 8.77 -19.66
C THR A 88 -1.40 9.14 -19.84
N ASN A 89 -0.66 9.33 -18.74
CA ASN A 89 0.74 9.75 -18.79
C ASN A 89 1.71 8.56 -18.77
N GLN A 90 2.43 8.34 -19.88
CA GLN A 90 3.39 7.25 -20.07
C GLN A 90 4.39 7.04 -18.91
N PRO A 91 5.13 8.08 -18.42
CA PRO A 91 6.01 7.94 -17.27
C PRO A 91 5.29 7.53 -15.98
N ALA A 92 4.08 8.04 -15.73
CA ALA A 92 3.30 7.66 -14.56
C ALA A 92 2.86 6.19 -14.62
N CYS A 93 2.45 5.70 -15.80
CA CYS A 93 2.14 4.28 -16.01
C CYS A 93 3.34 3.38 -15.74
N VAL A 94 4.52 3.73 -16.27
CA VAL A 94 5.74 2.94 -16.05
C VAL A 94 6.10 2.90 -14.56
N MET A 95 6.07 4.05 -13.89
CA MET A 95 6.34 4.12 -12.45
C MET A 95 5.33 3.31 -11.62
N LEU A 96 4.04 3.36 -11.99
CA LEU A 96 3.00 2.58 -11.34
C LEU A 96 3.23 1.07 -11.51
N THR A 97 3.58 0.62 -12.72
CA THR A 97 3.87 -0.79 -12.98
C THR A 97 5.14 -1.29 -12.30
N MET A 98 6.10 -0.40 -12.02
CA MET A 98 7.30 -0.74 -11.27
C MET A 98 7.05 -0.79 -9.75
N ALA A 99 6.01 -0.11 -9.28
CA ALA A 99 5.64 -0.06 -7.87
C ALA A 99 4.79 -1.28 -7.42
N LEU A 100 4.14 -1.96 -8.35
CA LEU A 100 3.31 -3.15 -8.12
C LEU A 100 4.14 -4.44 -8.31
#